data_AF-A0AAI9N1Q7-F1
#
_entry.id   AF-A0AAI9N1Q7-F1
#
_cell.length_a   1.000
_cell.length_b   1.000
_cell.length_c   1.000
_cell.angle_alpha   90.00
_cell.angle_beta   90.00
_cell.angle_gamma   90.00
#
_symmetry.space_group_name_H-M   'P 1'
#
loop_
_entity.id
_entity.type
_entity.pdbx_description
1 polymer ?
#
loop_
_entity_poly.entity_id
_entity_poly.type
_entity_poly.pdbx_seq_one_letter_code
_entity_poly.pdbx_strand_id
1 'polypeptide(L)'
;MRRMQQSSTPAVLVTVAQIQGSTPRESGARMLYTADAQFDTIGGGHLEWRAAQIARAMLLANPDQLDGQRRLERIALGPSLGQCCGGVVFLCFERIASDAEALRLWQALEQSWTRGNDRWRALPLDHAEPMQLLQPDGPQHTLQDMARTASQTQLVRDQQGRRWLLDLCRAHQPQVVLFGAGHVGAAIVKVLSTLPCRVLWVDEREDMFPPGLPAQITTEATDVPNAAVDMAEPGAYYLVMTHSHALDQQL
;
A
#
# COMPACT_ATOMS: atom_id res chain seq x y z
N MET A 1 -5.80 -6.59 -8.60
CA MET A 1 -6.88 -7.29 -7.86
C MET A 1 -8.25 -7.27 -8.57
N ARG A 2 -8.75 -6.13 -9.09
CA ARG A 2 -10.05 -6.05 -9.84
C ARG A 2 -10.28 -7.13 -10.91
N ARG A 3 -9.25 -7.50 -11.68
CA ARG A 3 -9.35 -8.52 -12.74
C ARG A 3 -9.58 -9.95 -12.22
N MET A 4 -9.23 -10.25 -10.98
CA MET A 4 -9.29 -11.62 -10.45
C MET A 4 -10.60 -11.97 -9.76
N GLN A 5 -11.36 -10.96 -9.31
CA GLN A 5 -12.72 -11.16 -8.80
C GLN A 5 -13.69 -11.67 -9.87
N GLN A 6 -13.35 -11.50 -11.16
CA GLN A 6 -14.19 -11.95 -12.27
C GLN A 6 -13.91 -13.39 -12.71
N SER A 7 -12.76 -13.98 -12.36
CA SER A 7 -12.31 -15.26 -12.91
C SER A 7 -12.27 -16.43 -11.93
N SER A 8 -12.55 -16.22 -10.63
CA SER A 8 -12.44 -17.23 -9.57
C SER A 8 -11.10 -18.00 -9.57
N THR A 9 -10.04 -17.41 -10.13
CA THR A 9 -8.75 -18.08 -10.31
C THR A 9 -8.05 -18.21 -8.97
N PRO A 10 -7.65 -19.43 -8.56
CA PRO A 10 -6.86 -19.64 -7.35
C PRO A 10 -5.59 -18.80 -7.37
N ALA A 11 -5.32 -18.14 -6.26
CA ALA A 11 -4.20 -17.22 -6.13
C ALA A 11 -3.53 -17.30 -4.77
N VAL A 12 -2.26 -16.90 -4.72
CA VAL A 12 -1.52 -16.70 -3.48
C VAL A 12 -1.05 -15.26 -3.45
N LEU A 13 -1.49 -14.51 -2.44
CA LEU A 13 -0.96 -13.20 -2.12
C LEU A 13 0.30 -13.38 -1.27
N VAL A 14 1.39 -12.77 -1.72
CA VAL A 14 2.66 -12.72 -1.02
C VAL A 14 2.87 -11.30 -0.52
N THR A 15 3.03 -11.13 0.79
CA THR A 15 3.26 -9.83 1.44
C THR A 15 4.61 -9.85 2.16
N VAL A 16 5.41 -8.80 1.98
CA VAL A 16 6.57 -8.53 2.84
C VAL A 16 6.06 -8.15 4.21
N ALA A 17 6.02 -9.11 5.13
CA ALA A 17 5.44 -8.95 6.45
C ALA A 17 6.34 -8.15 7.40
N GLN A 18 7.65 -8.32 7.25
CA GLN A 18 8.67 -7.64 8.04
C GLN A 18 10.02 -7.71 7.33
N ILE A 19 10.86 -6.71 7.55
CA ILE A 19 12.24 -6.67 7.05
C ILE A 19 13.25 -6.48 8.19
N GLN A 20 14.49 -6.89 7.97
CA GLN A 20 15.64 -6.59 8.83
C GLN A 20 16.84 -6.23 7.94
N GLY A 21 17.46 -5.08 8.18
CA GLY A 21 18.56 -4.59 7.35
C GLY A 21 18.11 -4.16 5.94
N SER A 22 19.06 -4.16 4.99
CA SER A 22 18.81 -3.69 3.62
C SER A 22 18.06 -4.75 2.81
N THR A 23 16.88 -4.40 2.30
CA THR A 23 16.01 -5.29 1.51
C THR A 23 15.50 -4.53 0.28
N PRO A 24 15.14 -5.23 -0.82
CA PRO A 24 14.78 -4.58 -2.08
C PRO A 24 13.42 -3.88 -2.05
N ARG A 25 12.53 -4.27 -1.13
CA ARG A 25 11.22 -3.64 -0.89
C ARG A 25 10.91 -3.60 0.60
N GLU A 26 10.15 -2.59 0.97
CA GLU A 26 9.64 -2.28 2.30
C GLU A 26 8.55 -3.25 2.78
N SER A 27 8.31 -3.28 4.10
CA SER A 27 7.16 -3.99 4.67
C SER A 27 5.85 -3.47 4.07
N GLY A 28 4.97 -4.39 3.68
CA GLY A 28 3.71 -4.09 3.01
C GLY A 28 3.77 -4.13 1.49
N ALA A 29 4.96 -4.29 0.89
CA ALA A 29 5.07 -4.63 -0.54
C ALA A 29 4.41 -5.99 -0.81
N ARG A 30 3.72 -6.11 -1.95
CA ARG A 30 2.92 -7.29 -2.30
C ARG A 30 3.23 -7.78 -3.70
N MET A 31 3.08 -9.08 -3.87
CA MET A 31 3.09 -9.76 -5.16
C MET A 31 1.94 -10.77 -5.16
N LEU A 32 1.19 -10.84 -6.25
CA LEU A 32 0.09 -11.79 -6.40
C LEU A 32 0.48 -12.84 -7.43
N TYR A 33 0.41 -14.10 -7.02
CA TYR A 33 0.78 -15.24 -7.84
C TYR A 33 -0.44 -16.08 -8.19
N THR A 34 -0.58 -16.41 -9.47
CA THR A 34 -1.61 -17.31 -10.00
C THR A 34 -0.95 -18.43 -10.81
N ALA A 35 -1.74 -19.40 -11.28
CA ALA A 35 -1.21 -20.46 -12.14
C ALA A 35 -0.54 -19.93 -13.42
N ASP A 36 -1.05 -18.81 -13.96
CA ASP A 36 -0.71 -18.33 -15.30
C ASP A 36 0.04 -16.99 -15.30
N ALA A 37 0.05 -16.27 -14.18
CA ALA A 37 0.60 -14.93 -14.10
C ALA A 37 1.11 -14.54 -12.70
N GLN A 38 2.05 -13.60 -12.69
CA GLN A 38 2.53 -12.88 -11.51
C GLN A 38 2.24 -11.38 -11.69
N PHE A 39 1.76 -10.74 -10.63
CA PHE A 39 1.47 -9.31 -10.59
C PHE A 39 2.20 -8.64 -9.43
N ASP A 40 2.58 -7.38 -9.64
CA ASP A 40 3.38 -6.59 -8.70
C ASP A 40 4.72 -7.26 -8.34
N THR A 41 5.46 -6.67 -7.40
CA THR A 41 6.84 -7.08 -7.08
C THR A 41 7.10 -6.96 -5.58
N ILE A 42 7.84 -7.93 -5.04
CA ILE A 42 8.40 -7.88 -3.68
C ILE A 42 9.91 -7.62 -3.68
N GLY A 43 10.49 -7.27 -4.84
CA GLY A 43 11.88 -6.86 -4.97
C GLY A 43 12.70 -7.59 -6.04
N GLY A 44 12.09 -8.43 -6.86
CA GLY A 44 12.72 -9.03 -8.03
C GLY A 44 13.76 -10.12 -7.73
N GLY A 45 14.40 -10.59 -8.80
CA GLY A 45 15.51 -11.54 -8.76
C GLY A 45 15.14 -12.89 -8.13
N HIS A 46 16.11 -13.49 -7.44
CA HIS A 46 15.97 -14.83 -6.89
C HIS A 46 14.95 -14.93 -5.74
N LEU A 47 14.71 -13.83 -5.00
CA LEU A 47 13.66 -13.76 -3.98
C LEU A 47 12.28 -14.04 -4.57
N GLU A 48 11.93 -13.37 -5.68
CA GLU A 48 10.65 -13.60 -6.35
C GLU A 48 10.54 -14.98 -6.95
N TRP A 49 11.62 -15.49 -7.55
CA TRP A 49 11.65 -16.87 -8.05
C TRP A 49 11.37 -17.87 -6.93
N ARG A 50 11.99 -17.69 -5.75
CA ARG A 50 11.75 -18.54 -4.59
C ARG A 50 10.33 -18.41 -4.07
N ALA A 51 9.80 -17.18 -4.00
CA ALA A 51 8.42 -16.93 -3.59
C ALA A 51 7.42 -17.60 -4.57
N ALA A 52 7.65 -17.51 -5.87
CA ALA A 52 6.83 -18.15 -6.90
C ALA A 52 6.83 -19.69 -6.75
N GLN A 53 7.96 -20.32 -6.40
CA GLN A 53 7.98 -21.76 -6.13
C GLN A 53 7.10 -22.15 -4.94
N ILE A 54 7.17 -21.39 -3.86
CA ILE A 54 6.38 -21.66 -2.64
C ILE A 54 4.90 -21.43 -2.94
N ALA A 55 4.56 -20.32 -3.60
CA ALA A 55 3.20 -20.01 -4.01
C ALA A 55 2.61 -21.08 -4.94
N ARG A 56 3.38 -21.55 -5.93
CA ARG A 56 2.98 -22.66 -6.81
C ARG A 56 2.72 -23.94 -6.03
N ALA A 57 3.59 -24.31 -5.10
CA ALA A 57 3.39 -25.48 -4.26
C ALA A 57 2.11 -25.36 -3.42
N MET A 58 1.81 -24.18 -2.88
CA MET A 58 0.57 -23.91 -2.14
C MET A 58 -0.69 -24.01 -3.02
N LEU A 59 -0.63 -23.60 -4.29
CA LEU A 59 -1.75 -23.74 -5.22
C LEU A 59 -2.02 -25.19 -5.62
N LEU A 60 -0.98 -26.02 -5.73
CA LEU A 60 -1.08 -27.44 -6.10
C LEU A 60 -1.43 -28.36 -4.92
N ALA A 61 -1.19 -27.91 -3.69
CA ALA A 61 -1.50 -28.69 -2.50
C ALA A 61 -3.01 -28.88 -2.31
N ASN A 62 -3.39 -30.05 -1.81
CA ASN A 62 -4.78 -30.39 -1.50
C ASN A 62 -5.29 -29.40 -0.42
N PRO A 63 -6.45 -28.73 -0.64
CA PRO A 63 -7.01 -27.79 0.33
C PRO A 63 -7.10 -28.34 1.76
N ASP A 64 -7.33 -29.64 1.93
CA ASP A 64 -7.46 -30.31 3.22
C ASP A 64 -6.12 -30.65 3.90
N GLN A 65 -5.00 -30.51 3.19
CA GLN A 65 -3.65 -30.87 3.68
C GLN A 65 -2.80 -29.66 4.08
N LEU A 66 -3.27 -28.44 3.81
CA LEU A 66 -2.57 -27.24 4.21
C LEU A 66 -2.99 -26.87 5.63
N ASP A 67 -2.11 -27.16 6.58
CA ASP A 67 -2.16 -26.57 7.92
C ASP A 67 -2.07 -25.04 7.75
N GLY A 68 -3.24 -24.40 7.69
CA GLY A 68 -3.42 -22.99 7.35
C GLY A 68 -3.28 -22.70 5.86
N GLN A 69 -4.26 -21.98 5.30
CA GLN A 69 -4.17 -21.31 3.98
C GLN A 69 -3.03 -20.26 3.91
N ARG A 70 -2.17 -20.18 4.92
CA ARG A 70 -1.22 -19.11 5.17
C ARG A 70 0.11 -19.70 5.61
N ARG A 71 1.22 -19.04 5.23
CA ARG A 71 2.57 -19.50 5.56
C ARG A 71 3.49 -18.30 5.76
N LEU A 72 4.29 -18.32 6.82
CA LEU A 72 5.30 -17.28 7.07
C LEU A 72 6.71 -17.85 6.85
N GLU A 73 7.45 -17.28 5.92
CA GLU A 73 8.81 -17.72 5.56
C GLU A 73 9.83 -16.64 5.86
N ARG A 74 10.92 -17.01 6.52
CA ARG A 74 12.08 -16.15 6.74
C ARG A 74 13.13 -16.44 5.68
N ILE A 75 13.46 -15.44 4.86
CA ILE A 75 14.45 -15.55 3.78
C ILE A 75 15.57 -14.56 4.07
N ALA A 76 16.74 -15.09 4.43
CA ALA A 76 17.94 -14.27 4.60
C ALA A 76 18.49 -13.92 3.22
N LEU A 77 18.51 -12.64 2.88
CA LEU A 77 19.09 -12.14 1.64
C LEU A 77 20.61 -12.15 1.74
N GLY A 78 21.29 -12.30 0.60
CA GLY A 78 22.74 -12.24 0.54
C GLY A 78 23.29 -12.92 -0.71
N PRO A 79 24.63 -13.06 -0.80
CA PRO A 79 25.29 -13.69 -1.94
C PRO A 79 24.79 -15.11 -2.21
N SER A 80 24.33 -15.82 -1.17
CA SER A 80 23.75 -17.16 -1.26
C SER A 80 22.46 -17.24 -2.09
N LEU A 81 21.71 -16.13 -2.23
CA LEU A 81 20.58 -16.00 -3.16
C LEU A 81 20.95 -15.21 -4.42
N GLY A 82 22.23 -14.86 -4.63
CA GLY A 82 22.66 -14.05 -5.77
C GLY A 82 22.10 -12.62 -5.76
N GLN A 83 21.89 -12.03 -4.58
CA GLN A 83 21.34 -10.69 -4.42
C GLN A 83 22.33 -9.73 -3.75
N CYS A 84 22.24 -8.45 -4.12
CA CYS A 84 23.08 -7.38 -3.54
C CYS A 84 22.67 -6.99 -2.11
N CYS A 85 21.39 -7.20 -1.76
CA CYS A 85 20.86 -6.93 -0.42
C CYS A 85 21.32 -8.01 0.57
N GLY A 86 21.86 -7.61 1.72
CA GLY A 86 22.29 -8.51 2.80
C GLY A 86 21.31 -8.62 3.98
N GLY A 87 20.10 -8.05 3.86
CA GLY A 87 19.08 -8.08 4.90
C GLY A 87 18.33 -9.41 5.00
N VAL A 88 17.18 -9.40 5.69
CA VAL A 88 16.29 -10.54 5.82
C VAL A 88 14.88 -10.06 5.56
N VAL A 89 14.11 -10.83 4.79
CA VAL A 89 12.68 -10.59 4.57
C VAL A 89 11.86 -11.72 5.17
N PHE A 90 10.77 -11.36 5.80
CA PHE A 90 9.73 -12.28 6.24
C PHE A 90 8.57 -12.17 5.25
N LEU A 91 8.31 -13.22 4.49
CA LEU A 91 7.23 -13.26 3.52
C LEU A 91 6.03 -14.01 4.11
N CYS A 92 4.89 -13.35 4.15
CA CYS A 92 3.61 -14.01 4.43
C CYS A 92 2.95 -14.39 3.11
N PHE A 93 2.65 -15.66 2.95
CA PHE A 93 1.88 -16.22 1.85
C PHE A 93 0.47 -16.48 2.34
N GLU A 94 -0.53 -16.08 1.56
CA GLU A 94 -1.95 -16.30 1.84
C GLU A 94 -2.62 -16.79 0.58
N ARG A 95 -3.14 -18.02 0.60
CA ARG A 95 -3.98 -18.53 -0.48
C ARG A 95 -5.33 -17.81 -0.41
N ILE A 96 -5.68 -17.12 -1.49
CA ILE A 96 -6.95 -16.41 -1.59
C ILE A 96 -8.05 -17.42 -1.88
N ALA A 97 -8.96 -17.59 -0.93
CA ALA A 97 -10.17 -18.36 -1.12
C ALA A 97 -11.13 -17.62 -2.06
N SER A 98 -11.91 -18.39 -2.83
CA SER A 98 -12.98 -17.89 -3.70
C SER A 98 -14.36 -18.05 -3.06
N ASP A 99 -14.43 -18.24 -1.74
CA ASP A 99 -15.68 -18.31 -1.02
C ASP A 99 -16.35 -16.94 -0.81
N ALA A 100 -17.59 -16.97 -0.34
CA ALA A 100 -18.39 -15.77 -0.14
C ALA A 100 -17.86 -14.84 0.96
N GLU A 101 -17.07 -15.33 1.91
CA GLU A 101 -16.49 -14.51 2.97
C GLU A 101 -15.26 -13.75 2.45
N ALA A 102 -14.34 -14.46 1.79
CA ALA A 102 -13.20 -13.85 1.11
C ALA A 102 -13.67 -12.79 0.11
N LEU A 103 -14.67 -13.09 -0.71
CA LEU A 103 -15.21 -12.13 -1.68
C LEU A 103 -15.75 -10.85 -1.01
N ARG A 104 -16.49 -10.99 0.10
CA ARG A 104 -16.99 -9.84 0.88
C ARG A 104 -15.85 -8.98 1.42
N LEU A 105 -14.80 -9.60 1.95
CA LEU A 105 -13.63 -8.88 2.49
C LEU A 105 -12.90 -8.13 1.37
N TRP A 106 -12.72 -8.74 0.20
CA TRP A 106 -12.12 -8.07 -0.95
C TRP A 106 -12.97 -6.91 -1.48
N GLN A 107 -14.28 -7.07 -1.55
CA GLN A 107 -15.19 -5.98 -1.92
C GLN A 107 -15.13 -4.82 -0.92
N ALA A 108 -15.05 -5.10 0.38
CA ALA A 108 -14.91 -4.07 1.40
C ALA A 108 -13.57 -3.31 1.29
N LEU A 109 -12.47 -4.00 0.98
CA LEU A 109 -11.18 -3.38 0.69
C LEU A 109 -11.25 -2.48 -0.55
N GLU A 110 -11.86 -2.94 -1.63
CA GLU A 110 -12.04 -2.15 -2.85
C GLU A 110 -12.92 -0.90 -2.61
N GLN A 111 -14.01 -1.03 -1.85
CA GLN A 111 -14.85 0.09 -1.47
C GLN A 111 -14.08 1.10 -0.61
N SER A 112 -13.21 0.63 0.29
CA SER A 112 -12.38 1.51 1.10
C SER A 112 -11.33 2.22 0.25
N TRP A 113 -10.69 1.49 -0.66
CA TRP A 113 -9.74 2.03 -1.63
C TRP A 113 -10.34 3.11 -2.52
N THR A 114 -11.55 2.88 -3.07
CA THR A 114 -12.26 3.86 -3.91
C THR A 114 -12.75 5.09 -3.14
N ARG A 115 -13.01 4.95 -1.84
CA ARG A 115 -13.42 6.06 -0.96
C ARG A 115 -12.23 6.81 -0.36
N GLY A 116 -10.99 6.45 -0.70
CA GLY A 116 -9.81 7.08 -0.11
C GLY A 116 -9.57 6.68 1.36
N ASN A 117 -10.17 5.60 1.85
CA ASN A 117 -10.06 5.21 3.25
C ASN A 117 -9.05 4.07 3.43
N ASP A 118 -8.01 4.32 4.19
CA ASP A 118 -7.07 3.28 4.62
C ASP A 118 -7.79 2.20 5.44
N ARG A 119 -7.28 0.98 5.34
CA ARG A 119 -7.72 -0.18 6.11
C ARG A 119 -6.54 -0.99 6.57
N TRP A 120 -6.70 -1.66 7.70
CA TRP A 120 -5.81 -2.72 8.12
C TRP A 120 -6.47 -4.06 7.82
N ARG A 121 -5.71 -4.98 7.24
CA ARG A 121 -6.04 -6.40 7.24
C ARG A 121 -5.32 -7.05 8.41
N ALA A 122 -6.06 -7.52 9.40
CA ALA A 122 -5.51 -8.33 10.48
C ALA A 122 -5.63 -9.81 10.08
N LEU A 123 -4.52 -10.38 9.62
CA LEU A 123 -4.44 -11.74 9.14
C LEU A 123 -3.80 -12.64 10.21
N PRO A 124 -4.51 -13.63 10.75
CA PRO A 124 -3.93 -14.54 11.72
C PRO A 124 -3.06 -15.60 11.05
N LEU A 125 -1.88 -15.85 11.62
CA LEU A 125 -0.81 -16.63 10.96
C LEU A 125 -0.73 -18.08 11.43
N ASP A 126 -1.08 -18.36 12.68
CA ASP A 126 -0.93 -19.67 13.31
C ASP A 126 -2.19 -20.13 14.05
N HIS A 127 -3.35 -19.61 13.65
CA HIS A 127 -4.64 -20.04 14.18
C HIS A 127 -5.77 -19.83 13.18
N ALA A 128 -6.88 -20.53 13.41
CA ALA A 128 -8.00 -20.66 12.49
C ALA A 128 -8.99 -19.48 12.48
N GLU A 129 -8.67 -18.36 13.14
CA GLU A 129 -9.57 -17.22 13.10
C GLU A 129 -9.65 -16.64 11.67
N PRO A 130 -10.79 -16.05 11.29
CA PRO A 130 -10.91 -15.36 10.03
C PRO A 130 -10.06 -14.08 10.02
N MET A 131 -9.67 -13.65 8.82
CA MET A 131 -9.07 -12.33 8.62
C MET A 131 -10.09 -11.25 9.00
N GLN A 132 -9.63 -10.19 9.66
CA GLN A 132 -10.46 -9.05 10.00
C GLN A 132 -10.03 -7.80 9.23
N LEU A 133 -10.99 -6.95 8.87
CA LEU A 133 -10.73 -5.62 8.34
C LEU A 133 -10.98 -4.59 9.44
N LEU A 134 -9.94 -3.82 9.76
CA LEU A 134 -9.99 -2.78 10.79
C LEU A 134 -9.87 -1.41 10.12
N GLN A 135 -10.60 -0.43 10.66
CA GLN A 135 -10.42 0.96 10.27
C GLN A 135 -9.29 1.55 11.13
N PRO A 136 -8.38 2.40 10.63
CA PRO A 136 -7.31 2.97 11.45
C PRO A 136 -7.81 3.62 12.76
N ASP A 137 -8.98 4.22 12.73
CA ASP A 137 -9.67 4.92 13.81
C ASP A 137 -10.83 4.14 14.45
N GLY A 138 -10.99 2.84 14.13
CA GLY A 138 -12.09 1.98 14.56
C GLY A 138 -12.21 1.77 16.09
N PRO A 139 -13.31 1.14 16.58
CA PRO A 139 -13.60 0.99 18.00
C PRO A 139 -12.54 0.17 18.77
N GLN A 140 -12.25 0.55 20.01
CA GLN A 140 -11.17 -0.06 20.80
C GLN A 140 -11.38 -1.56 21.08
N HIS A 141 -10.38 -2.34 20.68
CA HIS A 141 -10.14 -3.72 21.07
C HIS A 141 -8.66 -4.06 20.78
N THR A 142 -8.15 -5.19 21.29
CA THR A 142 -6.71 -5.52 21.27
C THR A 142 -6.03 -5.32 19.91
N LEU A 143 -6.57 -5.91 18.83
CA LEU A 143 -6.00 -5.75 17.49
C LEU A 143 -6.13 -4.32 16.94
N GLN A 144 -7.22 -3.62 17.27
CA GLN A 144 -7.42 -2.24 16.86
C GLN A 144 -6.41 -1.29 17.52
N ASP A 145 -6.11 -1.49 18.81
CA ASP A 145 -5.13 -0.68 19.53
C ASP A 145 -3.71 -0.89 18.97
N MET A 146 -3.40 -2.13 18.60
CA MET A 146 -2.14 -2.46 17.91
C MET A 146 -2.09 -1.85 16.51
N ALA A 147 -3.20 -1.85 15.78
CA ALA A 147 -3.29 -1.22 14.45
C ALA A 147 -3.18 0.31 14.51
N ARG A 148 -3.70 0.95 15.58
CA ARG A 148 -3.60 2.40 15.81
C ARG A 148 -2.19 2.88 16.09
N THR A 149 -1.37 2.05 16.73
CA THR A 149 0.03 2.38 17.03
C THR A 149 0.99 1.97 15.91
N ALA A 150 0.51 1.19 14.94
CA ALA A 150 1.26 0.77 13.77
C ALA A 150 1.35 1.90 12.73
N SER A 151 2.56 2.14 12.20
CA SER A 151 2.78 3.07 11.09
C SER A 151 2.93 2.39 9.72
N GLN A 152 3.12 1.06 9.72
CA GLN A 152 3.38 0.24 8.54
C GLN A 152 2.94 -1.21 8.77
N THR A 153 2.93 -2.01 7.70
CA THR A 153 2.70 -3.45 7.78
C THR A 153 3.73 -4.10 8.72
N GLN A 154 3.26 -4.93 9.65
CA GLN A 154 4.12 -5.58 10.64
C GLN A 154 3.53 -6.86 11.22
N LEU A 155 4.42 -7.72 11.73
CA LEU A 155 4.08 -8.88 12.53
C LEU A 155 3.89 -8.47 13.98
N VAL A 156 2.79 -8.93 14.59
CA VAL A 156 2.47 -8.64 15.98
C VAL A 156 1.98 -9.87 16.73
N ARG A 157 1.93 -9.77 18.06
CA ARG A 157 1.36 -10.80 18.94
C ARG A 157 0.27 -10.19 19.81
N ASP A 158 -0.87 -10.86 19.90
CA ASP A 158 -1.92 -10.45 20.83
C ASP A 158 -1.56 -10.85 22.28
N GLN A 159 -2.47 -10.55 23.22
CA GLN A 159 -2.29 -10.85 24.65
C GLN A 159 -2.17 -12.35 24.95
N GLN A 160 -2.63 -13.22 24.04
CA GLN A 160 -2.52 -14.68 24.15
C GLN A 160 -1.25 -15.21 23.45
N GLY A 161 -0.42 -14.33 22.89
CA GLY A 161 0.81 -14.69 22.18
C GLY A 161 0.61 -15.15 20.73
N ARG A 162 -0.63 -15.13 20.23
CA ARG A 162 -0.99 -15.57 18.88
C ARG A 162 -0.47 -14.56 17.85
N ARG A 163 0.01 -15.05 16.71
CA ARG A 163 0.67 -14.18 15.72
C ARG A 163 -0.31 -13.66 14.68
N TRP A 164 -0.22 -12.36 14.44
CA TRP A 164 -0.98 -11.66 13.43
C TRP A 164 -0.04 -10.90 12.50
N LEU A 165 -0.41 -10.85 11.22
CA LEU A 165 0.07 -9.83 10.30
C LEU A 165 -0.95 -8.69 10.31
N LEU A 166 -0.53 -7.50 10.72
CA LEU A 166 -1.28 -6.27 10.46
C LEU A 166 -0.78 -5.72 9.14
N ASP A 167 -1.58 -5.86 8.09
CA ASP A 167 -1.23 -5.44 6.73
C ASP A 167 -1.97 -4.15 6.34
N LEU A 168 -1.23 -3.05 6.22
CA LEU A 168 -1.78 -1.74 5.90
C LEU A 168 -2.15 -1.65 4.42
N CYS A 169 -3.45 -1.61 4.16
CA CYS A 169 -4.01 -1.38 2.84
C CYS A 169 -4.30 0.11 2.67
N ARG A 170 -3.30 0.86 2.20
CA ARG A 170 -3.48 2.27 1.86
C ARG A 170 -4.46 2.41 0.71
N ALA A 171 -5.43 3.31 0.86
CA ALA A 171 -6.24 3.73 -0.26
C ALA A 171 -5.36 4.53 -1.23
N HIS A 172 -5.63 4.39 -2.53
CA HIS A 172 -4.94 5.21 -3.51
C HIS A 172 -5.53 6.62 -3.48
N GLN A 173 -4.87 7.51 -2.76
CA GLN A 173 -5.08 8.94 -2.85
C GLN A 173 -3.85 9.55 -3.51
N PRO A 174 -3.79 9.61 -4.85
CA PRO A 174 -2.64 10.20 -5.54
C PRO A 174 -2.46 11.64 -5.05
N GLN A 175 -1.22 12.01 -4.80
CA GLN A 175 -0.89 13.40 -4.55
C GLN A 175 -0.70 14.12 -5.89
N VAL A 176 -1.32 15.28 -6.02
CA VAL A 176 -1.11 16.21 -7.11
C VAL A 176 -0.41 17.44 -6.56
N VAL A 177 0.81 17.70 -6.98
CA VAL A 177 1.55 18.92 -6.66
C VAL A 177 1.31 19.91 -7.79
N LEU A 178 0.62 21.01 -7.49
CA LEU A 178 0.23 22.01 -8.47
C LEU A 178 0.98 23.31 -8.18
N PHE A 179 1.84 23.73 -9.12
CA PHE A 179 2.60 24.98 -9.04
C PHE A 179 1.90 26.08 -9.82
N GLY A 180 1.55 27.16 -9.12
CA GLY A 180 0.86 28.33 -9.66
C GLY A 180 -0.58 28.44 -9.15
N ALA A 181 -0.87 29.50 -8.41
CA ALA A 181 -2.20 29.84 -7.87
C ALA A 181 -2.96 30.86 -8.72
N GLY A 182 -2.52 31.09 -9.97
CA GLY A 182 -3.26 31.91 -10.94
C GLY A 182 -4.62 31.33 -11.33
N HIS A 183 -5.34 32.02 -12.20
CA HIS A 183 -6.71 31.65 -12.63
C HIS A 183 -6.84 30.19 -13.09
N VAL A 184 -5.85 29.67 -13.82
CA VAL A 184 -5.84 28.28 -14.31
C VAL A 184 -5.66 27.30 -13.15
N GLY A 185 -4.70 27.55 -12.26
CA GLY A 185 -4.47 26.74 -11.06
C GLY A 185 -5.71 26.65 -10.18
N ALA A 186 -6.35 27.79 -9.91
CA ALA A 186 -7.60 27.83 -9.14
C ALA A 186 -8.73 27.01 -9.81
N ALA A 187 -8.86 27.08 -11.14
CA ALA A 187 -9.85 26.29 -11.86
C ALA A 187 -9.57 24.79 -11.78
N ILE A 188 -8.30 24.38 -11.88
CA ILE A 188 -7.90 22.97 -11.78
C ILE A 188 -8.11 22.45 -10.36
N VAL A 189 -7.71 23.20 -9.34
CA VAL A 189 -7.94 22.83 -7.93
C VAL A 189 -9.42 22.62 -7.64
N LYS A 190 -10.32 23.41 -8.24
CA LYS A 190 -11.77 23.21 -8.12
C LYS A 190 -12.22 21.86 -8.70
N VAL A 191 -11.64 21.41 -9.82
CA VAL A 191 -11.93 20.09 -10.39
C VAL A 191 -11.33 18.99 -9.52
N LEU A 192 -10.06 19.14 -9.12
CA LEU A 192 -9.36 18.17 -8.26
C LEU A 192 -10.05 17.99 -6.90
N SER A 193 -10.71 19.02 -6.38
CA SER A 193 -11.52 18.95 -5.16
C SER A 193 -12.66 17.92 -5.24
N THR A 194 -13.08 17.54 -6.45
CA THR A 194 -14.13 16.53 -6.67
C THR A 194 -13.59 15.11 -6.81
N LEU A 195 -12.26 14.95 -6.84
CA LEU A 195 -11.58 13.67 -7.02
C LEU A 195 -10.97 13.19 -5.70
N PRO A 196 -10.81 11.87 -5.51
CA PRO A 196 -10.19 11.30 -4.32
C PRO A 196 -8.65 11.41 -4.38
N CYS A 197 -8.15 12.64 -4.51
CA CYS A 197 -6.72 12.96 -4.53
C CYS A 197 -6.39 14.02 -3.48
N ARG A 198 -5.14 14.03 -3.04
CA ARG A 198 -4.60 15.11 -2.21
C ARG A 198 -3.90 16.12 -3.10
N VAL A 199 -4.05 17.40 -2.81
CA VAL A 199 -3.44 18.47 -3.58
C VAL A 199 -2.47 19.24 -2.68
N LEU A 200 -1.23 19.38 -3.12
CA LEU A 200 -0.30 20.37 -2.60
C LEU A 200 -0.27 21.54 -3.58
N TRP A 201 -0.86 22.67 -3.22
CA TRP A 201 -0.99 23.85 -4.08
C TRP A 201 0.06 24.90 -3.69
N VAL A 202 1.02 25.12 -4.58
CA VAL A 202 2.23 25.89 -4.33
C VAL A 202 2.23 27.17 -5.16
N ASP A 203 2.49 28.31 -4.56
CA ASP A 203 2.73 29.62 -5.21
C ASP A 203 3.51 30.50 -4.22
N GLU A 204 4.25 31.50 -4.67
CA GLU A 204 4.98 32.40 -3.77
C GLU A 204 4.04 33.39 -3.05
N ARG A 205 2.85 33.63 -3.61
CA ARG A 205 1.88 34.63 -3.16
C ARG A 205 0.82 34.00 -2.28
N GLU A 206 0.91 34.25 -0.97
CA GLU A 206 -0.06 33.76 0.02
C GLU A 206 -1.50 34.25 -0.24
N ASP A 207 -1.66 35.47 -0.76
CA ASP A 207 -2.96 36.10 -1.03
C ASP A 207 -3.72 35.50 -2.22
N MET A 208 -3.08 34.65 -3.02
CA MET A 208 -3.72 33.96 -4.15
C MET A 208 -4.56 32.76 -3.72
N PHE A 209 -4.38 32.24 -2.50
CA PHE A 209 -5.12 31.09 -2.00
C PHE A 209 -6.46 31.51 -1.40
N PRO A 210 -7.60 30.97 -1.88
CA PRO A 210 -8.90 31.31 -1.30
C PRO A 210 -9.06 30.66 0.09
N PRO A 211 -9.76 31.31 1.03
CA PRO A 211 -10.05 30.73 2.33
C PRO A 211 -11.07 29.58 2.20
N GLY A 212 -11.08 28.67 3.19
CA GLY A 212 -12.11 27.62 3.29
C GLY A 212 -11.91 26.44 2.33
N LEU A 213 -10.67 26.11 2.01
CA LEU A 213 -10.35 24.95 1.18
C LEU A 213 -10.73 23.62 1.86
N PRO A 214 -11.20 22.62 1.09
CA PRO A 214 -11.34 21.25 1.56
C PRO A 214 -10.07 20.71 2.22
N ALA A 215 -10.22 19.83 3.21
CA ALA A 215 -9.10 19.25 3.97
C ALA A 215 -8.08 18.45 3.12
N GLN A 216 -8.45 18.06 1.91
CA GLN A 216 -7.55 17.36 0.97
C GLN A 216 -6.59 18.31 0.22
N ILE A 217 -6.73 19.63 0.39
CA ILE A 217 -5.88 20.63 -0.26
C ILE A 217 -5.03 21.30 0.82
N THR A 218 -3.71 21.15 0.67
CA THR A 218 -2.70 21.85 1.46
C THR A 218 -2.11 22.96 0.60
N THR A 219 -2.05 24.18 1.11
CA THR A 219 -1.42 25.32 0.43
C THR A 219 -0.03 25.55 0.97
N GLU A 220 0.91 25.87 0.09
CA GLU A 220 2.28 26.21 0.44
C GLU A 220 2.68 27.52 -0.24
N ALA A 221 2.72 28.59 0.56
CA ALA A 221 3.20 29.89 0.14
C ALA A 221 4.74 29.93 0.26
N THR A 222 5.46 29.78 -0.85
CA THR A 222 6.93 29.65 -0.84
C THR A 222 7.59 30.21 -2.09
N ASP A 223 8.73 30.87 -1.92
CA ASP A 223 9.62 31.30 -2.99
C ASP A 223 10.64 30.21 -3.41
N VAL A 224 10.59 29.03 -2.77
CA VAL A 224 11.45 27.87 -3.05
C VAL A 224 10.62 26.64 -3.47
N PRO A 225 9.95 26.66 -4.63
CA PRO A 225 9.02 25.59 -5.02
C PRO A 225 9.71 24.22 -5.26
N ASN A 226 11.00 24.19 -5.53
CA ASN A 226 11.76 22.93 -5.64
C ASN A 226 11.72 22.11 -4.34
N ALA A 227 11.61 22.76 -3.17
CA ALA A 227 11.48 22.04 -1.90
C ALA A 227 10.17 21.22 -1.85
N ALA A 228 9.10 21.70 -2.49
CA ALA A 228 7.84 20.96 -2.59
C ALA A 228 7.97 19.72 -3.51
N VAL A 229 8.88 19.74 -4.49
CA VAL A 229 9.22 18.56 -5.29
C VAL A 229 9.93 17.51 -4.44
N ASP A 230 10.91 17.94 -3.65
CA ASP A 230 11.68 17.04 -2.77
C ASP A 230 10.81 16.41 -1.66
N MET A 231 9.77 17.12 -1.22
CA MET A 231 8.83 16.68 -0.18
C MET A 231 7.62 15.91 -0.71
N ALA A 232 7.44 15.83 -2.03
CA ALA A 232 6.32 15.14 -2.63
C ALA A 232 6.38 13.63 -2.39
N GLU A 233 5.21 13.00 -2.34
CA GLU A 233 5.11 11.58 -2.12
C GLU A 233 5.57 10.77 -3.34
N PRO A 234 6.14 9.56 -3.13
CA PRO A 234 6.46 8.66 -4.23
C PRO A 234 5.23 8.40 -5.12
N GLY A 235 5.38 8.68 -6.42
CA GLY A 235 4.29 8.54 -7.40
C GLY A 235 3.32 9.72 -7.46
N ALA A 236 3.68 10.87 -6.88
CA ALA A 236 2.95 12.13 -7.07
C ALA A 236 2.94 12.56 -8.54
N TYR A 237 1.88 13.28 -8.91
CA TYR A 237 1.73 13.93 -10.21
C TYR A 237 2.06 15.42 -10.06
N TYR A 238 2.79 15.97 -11.02
CA TYR A 238 3.17 17.38 -11.02
C TYR A 238 2.42 18.12 -12.11
N LEU A 239 1.83 19.26 -11.76
CA LEU A 239 1.25 20.21 -12.70
C LEU A 239 1.95 21.54 -12.53
N VAL A 240 2.76 21.90 -13.52
CA VAL A 240 3.52 23.15 -13.54
C VAL A 240 2.76 24.16 -14.41
N MET A 241 2.25 25.22 -13.79
CA MET A 241 1.45 26.26 -14.44
C MET A 241 1.71 27.61 -13.79
N THR A 242 2.99 27.90 -13.54
CA THR A 242 3.39 29.18 -12.97
C THR A 242 3.25 30.29 -14.02
N HIS A 243 3.47 31.53 -13.60
CA HIS A 243 3.48 32.67 -14.50
C HIS A 243 4.87 32.94 -15.11
N SER A 244 5.88 32.13 -14.75
CA SER A 244 7.29 32.34 -15.10
C SER A 244 7.85 31.16 -15.89
N HIS A 245 8.21 31.41 -17.15
CA HIS A 245 8.82 30.39 -18.01
C HIS A 245 10.14 29.84 -17.47
N ALA A 246 10.94 30.67 -16.80
CA ALA A 246 12.20 30.22 -16.20
C ALA A 246 11.96 29.27 -15.02
N LEU A 247 10.92 29.57 -14.22
CA LEU A 247 10.52 28.72 -13.11
C LEU A 247 9.93 27.40 -13.60
N ASP A 248 9.08 27.46 -14.62
CA ASP A 248 8.49 26.26 -15.24
C ASP A 248 9.55 25.30 -15.80
N GLN A 249 10.68 25.83 -16.30
CA GLN A 249 11.78 25.01 -16.81
C GLN A 249 12.61 24.36 -15.69
N GLN A 250 12.64 24.98 -14.51
CA GLN A 250 13.40 24.49 -13.36
C GLN A 250 12.67 23.37 -12.58
N LEU A 251 11.35 23.35 -12.63
CA LEU A 251 10.45 22.39 -11.95
C LEU A 251 10.20 21.14 -12.80
#